data_AF-A0AA48RFH0-F1
#
_entry.id   AF-A0AA48RFH0-F1
#
_cell.length_a   1.000
_cell.length_b   1.000
_cell.length_c   1.000
_cell.angle_alpha   90.00
_cell.angle_beta   90.00
_cell.angle_gamma   90.00
#
_symmetry.space_group_name_H-M   'P 1'
#
loop_
_entity.id
_entity.type
_entity.pdbx_description
1 polymer ?
#
loop_
_entity_poly.entity_id
_entity_poly.type
_entity_poly.pdbx_seq_one_letter_code
_entity_poly.pdbx_strand_id
1 'polypeptide(L)'
;MEQKTRNTNEQPTAQTIRIAGTEVELHPAHPVRFACMEHVDQEIDEYVDQFEAAPDTYRAEEVEGGPLDKRCRVCGAEGKIALLRVKGM
;
A
#
# COMPACT_ATOMS: atom_id res chain seq x y z
N MET A 1 26.55 -23.20 23.79
CA MET A 1 25.54 -22.44 24.55
C MET A 1 25.17 -21.23 23.71
N GLU A 2 24.19 -21.43 22.82
CA GLU A 2 23.72 -20.44 21.86
C GLU A 2 22.86 -19.39 22.56
N GLN A 3 23.24 -18.12 22.48
CA GLN A 3 22.37 -17.02 22.90
C GLN A 3 21.92 -16.24 21.67
N LYS A 4 20.67 -16.56 21.31
CA LYS A 4 19.79 -15.86 20.40
C LYS A 4 19.47 -14.47 20.96
N THR A 5 19.76 -13.42 20.22
CA THR A 5 19.03 -12.14 20.30
C THR A 5 18.90 -11.56 18.90
N ARG A 6 17.93 -12.09 18.15
CA ARG A 6 17.35 -11.38 17.00
C ARG A 6 16.24 -10.50 17.57
N ASN A 7 16.62 -9.32 18.07
CA ASN A 7 15.66 -8.25 18.32
C ASN A 7 15.76 -7.26 17.17
N THR A 8 15.36 -7.69 15.98
CA THR A 8 14.93 -6.73 14.97
C THR A 8 13.56 -6.27 15.46
N ASN A 9 13.56 -5.14 16.15
CA ASN A 9 12.35 -4.37 16.39
C ASN A 9 11.93 -3.80 15.04
N GLU A 10 11.34 -4.66 14.20
CA GLU A 10 10.70 -4.31 12.94
C GLU A 10 9.41 -3.59 13.32
N GLN A 11 9.56 -2.37 13.85
CA GLN A 11 8.53 -1.36 13.72
C GLN A 11 8.07 -1.46 12.27
N PRO A 12 6.76 -1.59 11.96
CA PRO A 12 6.30 -1.53 10.58
C PRO A 12 6.83 -0.20 10.04
N THR A 13 7.95 -0.27 9.33
CA THR A 13 8.75 0.89 9.00
C THR A 13 7.83 1.75 8.17
N ALA A 14 7.57 2.98 8.61
CA ALA A 14 6.80 3.94 7.86
C ALA A 14 7.31 3.88 6.42
N GLN A 15 6.52 3.29 5.53
CA GLN A 15 6.96 3.07 4.16
C GLN A 15 6.82 4.43 3.49
N THR A 16 7.94 5.13 3.31
CA THR A 16 7.96 6.35 2.51
C THR A 16 7.94 5.92 1.05
N ILE A 17 6.90 6.34 0.33
CA ILE A 17 6.79 6.14 -1.12
C ILE A 17 6.75 7.51 -1.81
N ARG A 18 7.00 7.52 -3.10
CA ARG A 18 6.81 8.70 -3.94
C ARG A 18 5.52 8.57 -4.71
N ILE A 19 4.68 9.60 -4.66
CA ILE A 19 3.44 9.70 -5.42
C ILE A 19 3.51 10.98 -6.24
N ALA A 20 3.49 10.86 -7.56
CA ALA A 20 3.56 11.99 -8.49
C ALA A 20 4.75 12.94 -8.19
N GLY A 21 5.90 12.37 -7.82
CA GLY A 21 7.11 13.11 -7.44
C GLY A 21 7.12 13.69 -6.02
N THR A 22 6.06 13.48 -5.22
CA THR A 22 5.99 13.91 -3.81
C THR A 22 6.30 12.74 -2.89
N GLU A 23 7.25 12.90 -1.98
CA GLU A 23 7.53 11.92 -0.93
C GLU A 23 6.43 11.97 0.13
N VAL A 24 5.74 10.84 0.32
CA VAL A 24 4.68 10.69 1.30
C VAL A 24 4.98 9.54 2.24
N GLU A 25 4.65 9.72 3.50
CA GLU A 25 4.72 8.66 4.50
C GLU A 25 3.41 7.88 4.50
N LEU A 26 3.48 6.57 4.31
CA LEU A 26 2.32 5.70 4.43
C LEU A 26 1.99 5.44 5.88
N HIS A 27 0.69 5.27 6.14
CA HIS A 27 0.25 4.84 7.46
C HIS A 27 0.66 3.38 7.69
N PRO A 28 1.41 3.05 8.77
CA PRO A 28 2.00 1.73 8.96
C PRO A 28 0.97 0.60 9.16
N ALA A 29 -0.25 0.95 9.56
CA ALA A 29 -1.37 0.01 9.71
C ALA A 29 -2.13 -0.26 8.38
N HIS A 30 -1.81 0.48 7.31
CA HIS A 30 -2.55 0.47 6.05
C HIS A 30 -1.62 0.07 4.90
N PRO A 31 -1.82 -1.11 4.27
CA PRO A 31 -0.97 -1.55 3.18
C PRO A 31 -1.26 -0.78 1.89
N VAL A 32 -0.26 -0.72 1.00
CA VAL A 32 -0.47 -0.34 -0.40
C VAL A 32 -1.06 -1.53 -1.13
N ARG A 33 -2.17 -1.32 -1.84
CA ARG A 33 -2.79 -2.30 -2.73
C ARG A 33 -2.84 -1.74 -4.14
N PHE A 34 -2.91 -2.64 -5.11
CA PHE A 34 -3.09 -2.28 -6.51
C PHE A 34 -4.31 -3.00 -7.07
N ALA A 35 -5.12 -2.26 -7.82
CA ALA A 35 -6.32 -2.76 -8.47
C ALA A 35 -6.30 -2.40 -9.96
N CYS A 36 -6.92 -3.24 -10.79
CA CYS A 36 -7.24 -2.87 -12.16
C CYS A 36 -8.48 -1.95 -12.15
N MET A 37 -8.75 -1.31 -13.29
CA MET A 37 -9.91 -0.42 -13.44
C MET A 37 -11.26 -1.10 -13.19
N GLU A 38 -11.34 -2.42 -13.36
CA GLU A 38 -12.59 -3.18 -13.18
C GLU A 38 -12.86 -3.58 -11.73
N HIS A 39 -11.81 -3.76 -10.93
CA HIS A 39 -11.91 -4.21 -9.53
C HIS A 39 -11.51 -3.13 -8.53
N VAL A 40 -11.32 -1.89 -8.97
CA VAL A 40 -10.93 -0.79 -8.09
C VAL A 40 -11.98 -0.51 -7.03
N ASP A 41 -13.26 -0.43 -7.41
CA ASP A 41 -14.35 -0.19 -6.47
C ASP A 41 -14.44 -1.32 -5.44
N GLN A 42 -14.36 -2.57 -5.89
CA GLN A 42 -14.34 -3.73 -5.00
C GLN A 42 -13.15 -3.67 -4.02
N GLU A 43 -11.95 -3.33 -4.49
CA GLU A 43 -10.78 -3.21 -3.61
C GLU A 43 -10.92 -2.02 -2.64
N ILE A 44 -11.59 -0.92 -3.02
CA ILE A 44 -11.90 0.19 -2.12
C ILE A 44 -12.82 -0.27 -1.01
N ASP A 45 -13.94 -0.92 -1.34
CA ASP A 45 -14.90 -1.45 -0.38
C ASP A 45 -14.21 -2.43 0.59
N GLU A 46 -13.43 -3.37 0.07
CA GLU A 46 -12.66 -4.34 0.86
C GLU A 46 -11.62 -3.66 1.75
N TYR A 47 -11.06 -2.53 1.32
CA TYR A 47 -10.11 -1.76 2.12
C TYR A 47 -10.82 -1.06 3.27
N VAL A 48 -11.98 -0.45 3.00
CA VAL A 48 -12.79 0.22 4.02
C VAL A 48 -13.29 -0.80 5.03
N ASP A 49 -13.72 -1.97 4.59
CA ASP A 49 -14.15 -3.06 5.47
C ASP A 49 -12.99 -3.54 6.38
N GLN A 50 -11.80 -3.75 5.81
CA GLN A 50 -10.65 -4.28 6.55
C GLN A 50 -9.98 -3.28 7.49
N PHE A 51 -9.98 -2.00 7.12
CA PHE A 51 -9.22 -0.98 7.85
C PHE A 51 -10.08 0.16 8.40
N GLU A 52 -11.41 0.04 8.28
CA GLU A 52 -12.40 1.03 8.73
C GLU A 52 -12.12 2.46 8.21
N ALA A 53 -11.42 2.56 7.08
CA ALA A 53 -10.99 3.83 6.50
C ALA A 53 -10.93 3.77 4.98
N ALA A 54 -11.37 4.85 4.33
CA ALA A 54 -11.24 5.00 2.88
C ALA A 54 -9.76 5.09 2.47
N PRO A 55 -9.29 4.27 1.51
CA PRO A 55 -7.97 4.47 0.93
C PRO A 55 -7.97 5.72 0.02
N ASP A 56 -6.82 6.35 -0.09
CA ASP A 56 -6.51 7.29 -1.16
C ASP A 56 -6.19 6.51 -2.45
N THR A 57 -6.78 6.95 -3.56
CA THR A 57 -6.59 6.34 -4.88
C THR A 57 -5.66 7.19 -5.72
N TYR A 58 -4.54 6.61 -6.15
CA TYR A 58 -3.57 7.23 -7.05
C TYR A 58 -3.33 6.37 -8.28
N ARG A 59 -2.79 6.91 -9.36
CA ARG A 59 -2.40 6.05 -10.49
C ARG A 59 -1.17 5.22 -10.11
N ALA A 60 -1.16 3.95 -10.49
CA ALA A 60 -0.05 3.06 -10.22
C ALA A 60 1.26 3.51 -10.91
N GLU A 61 1.17 4.29 -12.00
CA GLU A 61 2.32 4.91 -12.66
C GLU A 61 2.94 6.05 -11.83
N GLU A 62 2.12 6.76 -11.05
CA GLU A 62 2.56 7.86 -10.19
C GLU A 62 3.18 7.36 -8.89
N VAL A 63 2.86 6.12 -8.50
CA VAL A 63 3.39 5.48 -7.30
C VAL A 63 4.73 4.80 -7.60
N GLU A 64 5.76 5.33 -6.98
CA GLU A 64 7.14 4.89 -7.08
C GLU A 64 7.72 4.58 -5.70
N GLY A 65 8.52 3.52 -5.60
CA GLY A 65 9.14 3.09 -4.35
C GLY A 65 9.17 1.56 -4.26
N GLY A 66 10.16 1.01 -3.54
CA GLY A 66 10.27 -0.41 -3.15
C GLY A 66 9.94 -1.50 -4.21
N PRO A 67 9.89 -2.78 -3.79
CA PRO A 67 9.31 -3.84 -4.61
C PRO A 67 7.79 -3.81 -4.49
N LEU A 68 7.13 -2.89 -5.22
CA LEU A 68 5.66 -2.82 -5.27
C LEU A 68 5.12 -3.78 -6.33
N ASP A 69 4.27 -4.72 -5.91
CA ASP A 69 3.59 -5.64 -6.82
C ASP A 69 2.39 -4.92 -7.47
N LYS A 70 2.64 -4.27 -8.61
CA LYS A 70 1.63 -3.50 -9.37
C LYS A 70 0.66 -4.40 -10.13
N ARG A 71 0.11 -5.42 -9.47
CA ARG A 71 -0.90 -6.32 -10.03
C ARG A 71 -2.18 -6.23 -9.23
N CYS A 72 -3.30 -6.35 -9.93
CA CYS A 72 -4.60 -6.48 -9.34
C CYS A 72 -4.65 -7.75 -8.48
N ARG A 73 -5.03 -7.60 -7.22
CA ARG A 73 -5.16 -8.73 -6.30
C ARG A 73 -6.29 -9.69 -6.67
N VAL A 74 -7.35 -9.16 -7.28
CA VAL A 74 -8.56 -9.92 -7.63
C VAL A 74 -8.34 -10.81 -8.86
N CYS A 75 -7.82 -10.24 -9.95
CA CYS A 75 -7.69 -10.95 -11.23
C CYS A 75 -6.24 -11.19 -11.69
N GLY A 76 -5.25 -10.62 -11.01
CA GLY A 76 -3.83 -10.73 -11.40
C GLY A 76 -3.42 -9.87 -12.59
N ALA A 77 -4.33 -9.09 -13.17
CA ALA A 77 -4.04 -8.15 -14.25
C ALA A 77 -3.13 -7.00 -13.78
N GLU A 78 -2.67 -6.15 -14.71
CA GLU A 78 -1.90 -4.97 -14.34
C GLU A 78 -2.72 -4.01 -13.46
N GLY A 79 -2.17 -3.67 -12.30
CA GLY A 79 -2.75 -2.69 -11.38
C GLY A 79 -2.58 -1.30 -11.96
N LYS A 80 -3.69 -0.63 -12.26
CA LYS A 80 -3.72 0.74 -12.79
C LYS A 80 -3.92 1.76 -11.68
N ILE A 81 -4.59 1.37 -10.61
CA ILE A 81 -4.89 2.21 -9.46
C ILE A 81 -4.18 1.65 -8.23
N ALA A 82 -3.49 2.51 -7.51
CA ALA A 82 -2.92 2.23 -6.21
C ALA A 82 -3.87 2.74 -5.13
N LEU A 83 -4.21 1.86 -4.19
CA LEU A 83 -5.01 2.15 -3.01
C LEU A 83 -4.07 2.15 -1.82
N LEU A 84 -3.91 3.29 -1.18
CA LEU A 84 -2.98 3.45 -0.06
C LEU A 84 -3.51 4.53 0.86
N ARG A 85 -3.02 4.60 2.09
CA ARG A 85 -3.38 5.68 3.00
C ARG A 85 -2.15 6.44 3.42
N VAL A 86 -2.11 7.72 3.08
CA VAL A 86 -1.04 8.59 3.51
C VAL A 86 -1.26 9.00 4.98
N LYS A 87 -0.17 9.08 5.74
CA LYS A 87 -0.20 9.54 7.12
C LYS A 87 -0.23 11.07 7.12
N GLY A 88 -1.41 11.66 7.34
CA GLY A 88 -1.54 13.09 7.65
C GLY A 88 -2.26 13.98 6.64
N MET A 89 -3.09 13.44 5.74
CA MET A 89 -4.14 14.20 5.06
C MET A 89 -5.51 13.96 5.70
#